data_AF-A0AAV5W1R0-F1
#
_entry.id   AF-A0AAV5W1R0-F1
#
_cell.length_a   1.000
_cell.length_b   1.000
_cell.length_c   1.000
_cell.angle_alpha   90.00
_cell.angle_beta   90.00
_cell.angle_gamma   90.00
#
_symmetry.space_group_name_H-M   'P 1'
#
loop_
_entity.id
_entity.type
_entity.pdbx_description
1 polymer ?
#
loop_
_entity_poly.entity_id
_entity_poly.type
_entity_poly.pdbx_seq_one_letter_code
_entity_poly.pdbx_strand_id
1 'polypeptide(L)'
;GDSGGPLVVKSEGGRWYQIGVTSFGINEDEYIMQQDIAPGVFTNVEMYCDWIEEKTRGEAKCRSESAELVDAFSAATNIFTL
;
A
#
# COMPACT_ATOMS: atom_id res chain seq x y z
N GLY A 1 -9.21 10.22 12.36
CA GLY A 1 -7.82 9.93 11.97
C GLY A 1 -7.85 8.83 10.95
N ASP A 2 -6.84 8.77 10.09
CA ASP A 2 -6.82 7.90 8.91
C ASP A 2 -6.05 6.60 9.12
N SER A 3 -5.54 6.34 10.33
CA SER A 3 -4.88 5.08 10.71
C SER A 3 -5.78 3.88 10.41
N GLY A 4 -5.24 2.87 9.73
CA GLY A 4 -6.00 1.72 9.23
C GLY A 4 -6.68 1.94 7.87
N GLY A 5 -6.66 3.15 7.32
CA GLY A 5 -7.18 3.47 6.00
C GLY A 5 -6.36 2.88 4.85
N PRO A 6 -6.92 2.78 3.63
CA PRO A 6 -6.25 2.17 2.50
C PRO A 6 -5.34 3.16 1.75
N LEU A 7 -4.15 2.72 1.37
CA LEU A 7 -3.35 3.33 0.30
C LEU A 7 -3.67 2.60 -1.00
N VAL A 8 -4.22 3.31 -1.98
CA VAL A 8 -4.69 2.73 -3.25
C VAL A 8 -3.96 3.31 -4.46
N VAL A 9 -3.72 2.47 -5.46
CA VAL A 9 -3.18 2.85 -6.77
C VAL A 9 -4.10 2.34 -7.88
N LYS A 10 -4.17 3.08 -8.98
CA LYS A 10 -4.92 2.69 -10.17
C LYS A 10 -3.95 2.10 -11.19
N SER A 11 -4.17 0.86 -11.62
CA SER A 11 -3.39 0.26 -12.70
C SER A 11 -3.66 0.94 -14.04
N GLU A 12 -2.81 0.68 -15.03
CA GLU A 12 -3.03 1.13 -16.41
C GLU A 12 -4.35 0.61 -16.98
N GLY A 13 -4.76 -0.62 -16.63
CA GLY A 13 -6.05 -1.21 -16.95
C GLY A 13 -7.25 -0.57 -16.23
N GLY A 14 -7.00 0.43 -15.37
CA GLY A 14 -8.02 1.21 -14.69
C GLY A 14 -8.59 0.60 -13.41
N ARG A 15 -8.06 -0.56 -12.98
CA ARG A 15 -8.45 -1.22 -11.73
C ARG A 15 -7.73 -0.59 -10.54
N TRP A 16 -8.43 -0.46 -9.43
CA TRP A 16 -7.85 0.00 -8.17
C TRP A 16 -7.32 -1.16 -7.35
N TYR A 17 -6.12 -0.99 -6.80
CA TYR A 17 -5.45 -1.93 -5.92
C TYR A 17 -5.13 -1.25 -4.60
N GLN A 18 -5.44 -1.90 -3.49
CA GLN A 18 -4.94 -1.48 -2.19
C GLN A 18 -3.55 -2.07 -1.98
N ILE A 19 -2.54 -1.22 -1.96
CA ILE A 19 -1.14 -1.63 -1.81
C ILE A 19 -0.63 -1.41 -0.39
N GLY A 20 -1.31 -0.58 0.41
CA GLY A 20 -0.91 -0.28 1.77
C GLY A 20 -2.06 -0.08 2.76
N VAL A 21 -1.72 -0.11 4.04
CA VAL A 21 -2.58 0.29 5.15
C VAL A 21 -1.88 1.40 5.93
N THR A 22 -2.55 2.53 6.14
CA THR A 22 -1.99 3.68 6.88
C THR A 22 -1.57 3.27 8.29
N SER A 23 -0.29 3.45 8.62
CA SER A 23 0.28 3.11 9.93
C SER A 23 0.51 4.37 10.77
N PHE A 24 1.57 5.12 10.47
CA PHE A 24 1.95 6.33 11.19
C PHE A 24 2.64 7.35 10.27
N GLY A 25 2.90 8.54 10.79
CA GLY A 25 3.75 9.55 10.18
C GLY A 25 4.46 10.32 11.28
N ILE A 26 5.49 11.08 10.92
CA ILE A 26 6.16 11.98 11.86
C ILE A 26 5.23 13.16 12.16
N ASN A 27 4.95 13.39 13.44
CA ASN A 27 4.07 14.46 13.92
C ASN A 27 4.87 15.49 14.72
N GLU A 28 5.93 16.01 14.11
CA GLU A 28 6.73 17.10 14.64
C GLU A 28 6.41 18.36 13.84
N ASP A 29 6.25 19.51 14.53
CA ASP A 29 5.80 20.77 13.91
C ASP A 29 6.67 21.19 12.71
N GLU A 30 7.96 20.88 12.77
CA GLU A 30 8.91 21.15 11.68
C GLU A 30 8.63 20.29 10.44
N TYR A 31 8.31 19.01 10.60
CA TYR A 31 8.28 18.01 9.52
C TYR A 31 6.89 17.59 9.08
N ILE A 32 5.82 18.00 9.77
CA ILE A 32 4.45 17.54 9.52
C ILE A 32 3.98 17.79 8.07
N MET A 33 4.51 18.81 7.39
CA MET A 33 4.20 19.12 5.98
C MET A 33 5.28 18.68 4.98
N GLN A 34 6.40 18.11 5.43
CA GLN A 34 7.57 17.80 4.60
C GLN A 34 7.58 16.32 4.21
N GLN A 35 6.69 15.89 3.31
CA GLN A 35 6.50 14.48 2.95
C GLN A 35 7.65 13.87 2.11
N ASP A 36 8.51 14.70 1.54
CA ASP A 36 9.75 14.31 0.89
C ASP A 36 10.84 13.89 1.90
N ILE A 37 10.76 14.39 3.14
CA ILE A 37 11.71 14.11 4.23
C ILE A 37 11.10 13.17 5.28
N ALA A 38 9.81 13.35 5.55
CA ALA A 38 9.02 12.65 6.56
C ALA A 38 7.73 12.06 5.94
N PRO A 39 7.86 11.07 5.03
CA PRO A 39 6.71 10.46 4.38
C PRO A 39 5.82 9.70 5.39
N GLY A 40 4.54 9.59 5.05
CA GLY A 40 3.66 8.63 5.70
C GLY A 40 4.18 7.20 5.56
N VAL A 41 4.08 6.43 6.65
CA VAL A 41 4.47 5.03 6.72
C VAL A 41 3.24 4.16 6.61
N PHE A 42 3.30 3.18 5.69
CA PHE A 42 2.21 2.26 5.38
C PHE A 42 2.68 0.82 5.55
N THR A 43 1.81 -0.04 6.07
CA THR A 43 2.05 -1.49 6.04
C THR A 43 1.92 -1.97 4.60
N ASN A 44 2.95 -2.65 4.08
CA ASN A 44 2.91 -3.25 2.74
C ASN A 44 1.94 -4.45 2.74
N VAL A 45 0.81 -4.31 2.03
CA VAL A 45 -0.24 -5.35 1.95
C VAL A 45 0.28 -6.61 1.24
N GLU A 46 1.21 -6.47 0.31
CA GLU A 46 1.76 -7.58 -0.47
C GLU A 46 2.39 -8.67 0.43
N MET A 47 3.07 -8.23 1.49
CA MET A 47 3.76 -9.11 2.44
C MET A 47 2.81 -10.03 3.22
N TYR A 48 1.52 -9.72 3.24
CA TYR A 48 0.49 -10.46 3.97
C TYR A 48 -0.47 -11.21 3.05
N CYS A 49 -0.20 -11.25 1.76
CA CYS A 49 -1.15 -11.78 0.78
C CYS A 49 -1.55 -13.24 1.00
N ASP A 50 -0.58 -14.10 1.32
CA ASP A 50 -0.88 -15.50 1.61
C ASP A 50 -1.81 -15.63 2.83
N TRP A 51 -1.54 -14.84 3.88
CA TRP A 51 -2.38 -14.81 5.08
C TRP A 51 -3.77 -14.24 4.79
N ILE A 52 -3.87 -13.15 4.02
CA ILE A 52 -5.15 -12.53 3.62
C ILE A 52 -5.98 -13.54 2.82
N GLU A 53 -5.37 -14.19 1.83
CA GLU A 53 -6.06 -15.17 0.99
C GLU A 53 -6.53 -16.37 1.83
N GLU A 54 -5.68 -16.89 2.73
CA GLU A 54 -6.02 -17.97 3.65
C GLU A 54 -7.21 -17.60 4.54
N LYS A 55 -7.16 -16.43 5.20
CA LYS A 55 -8.21 -16.00 6.14
C LYS A 55 -9.52 -15.63 5.46
N THR A 56 -9.46 -15.22 4.21
CA THR A 56 -10.65 -14.90 3.41
C THR A 56 -11.15 -16.09 2.59
N ARG A 57 -10.53 -17.28 2.72
CA ARG A 57 -10.86 -18.47 1.92
C ARG A 57 -10.84 -18.21 0.42
N GLY A 58 -9.91 -17.35 -0.02
CA GLY A 58 -9.75 -16.98 -1.41
C GLY A 58 -10.64 -15.84 -1.92
N GLU A 59 -11.46 -15.20 -1.08
CA GLU A 59 -12.29 -14.06 -1.49
C GLU A 59 -11.43 -12.83 -1.84
N ALA A 60 -10.42 -12.54 -1.02
CA ALA A 60 -9.45 -11.49 -1.33
C ALA A 60 -8.26 -12.10 -2.09
N LYS A 61 -8.18 -11.79 -3.39
CA LYS A 61 -7.05 -12.17 -4.25
C LYS A 61 -6.06 -11.02 -4.36
N CYS A 62 -4.88 -11.23 -3.79
CA CYS A 62 -3.78 -10.27 -3.88
C CYS A 62 -3.07 -10.29 -5.23
N ARG A 63 -2.99 -11.47 -5.85
CA ARG A 63 -2.26 -11.68 -7.10
C ARG A 63 -3.25 -12.00 -8.21
N SER A 64 -3.28 -11.17 -9.26
CA SER A 64 -3.83 -11.59 -10.55
C SER A 64 -2.71 -12.22 -11.36
N GLU A 65 -2.97 -13.36 -12.00
CA GLU A 65 -2.08 -13.87 -13.06
C GLU A 65 -2.10 -12.89 -14.24
N SER A 66 -1.29 -11.85 -14.18
CA SER A 66 -0.91 -10.98 -15.29
C SER A 66 -0.07 -9.84 -14.72
N ALA A 67 0.84 -9.33 -15.55
CA ALA A 67 1.85 -8.32 -15.25
C ALA A 67 1.34 -6.99 -14.60
N GLU A 68 0.04 -6.82 -14.38
CA GLU A 68 -0.57 -5.59 -13.85
C GLU A 68 -0.14 -5.21 -12.42
N LEU A 69 0.21 -6.19 -11.57
CA LEU A 69 0.73 -5.90 -10.23
C LEU A 69 2.18 -5.44 -10.25
N VAL A 70 2.99 -5.94 -11.17
CA VAL A 70 4.40 -5.54 -11.30
C VAL A 70 4.48 -4.06 -11.68
N ASP A 71 3.56 -3.58 -12.52
CA ASP A 71 3.46 -2.17 -12.90
C ASP A 71 2.96 -1.28 -11.74
N ALA A 72 1.98 -1.76 -10.96
CA ALA A 72 1.46 -1.04 -9.79
C ALA A 72 2.52 -0.87 -8.67
N PHE A 73 3.35 -1.89 -8.45
CA PHE A 73 4.42 -1.86 -7.43
C PHE A 73 5.73 -1.21 -7.93
N SER A 74 6.03 -1.26 -9.23
CA SER A 74 7.12 -0.49 -9.85
C SER A 74 6.93 1.02 -9.67
N ALA A 75 5.66 1.49 -9.68
CA ALA A 75 5.34 2.89 -9.38
C ALA A 75 5.42 3.25 -7.88
N ALA A 76 5.38 2.26 -6.98
CA ALA A 76 5.22 2.46 -5.53
C ALA A 76 6.45 2.05 -4.70
N THR A 77 7.57 1.68 -5.34
CA THR A 77 8.75 1.12 -4.66
C THR A 77 9.43 2.10 -3.69
N ASN A 78 9.12 3.40 -3.78
CA ASN A 78 9.58 4.44 -2.87
C ASN A 78 8.55 4.85 -1.79
N ILE A 79 7.39 4.19 -1.71
CA ILE A 79 6.29 4.56 -0.79
C ILE A 79 6.28 3.71 0.49
N PHE A 80 6.86 2.51 0.44
CA PHE A 80 6.93 1.61 1.58
C PHE A 80 8.28 1.74 2.27
N THR A 81 8.32 2.46 3.38
CA THR A 81 9.50 2.50 4.25
C THR A 81 9.29 1.53 5.41
N LEU A 82 9.71 0.27 5.18
CA LEU A 82 10.23 -0.78 6.08
C LEU A 82 9.95 -2.18 5.49
#